data_AF-A0A7C7EJY0-F1
#
_entry.id   AF-A0A7C7EJY0-F1
#
_cell.length_a   1.000
_cell.length_b   1.000
_cell.length_c   1.000
_cell.angle_alpha   90.00
_cell.angle_beta   90.00
_cell.angle_gamma   90.00
#
_symmetry.space_group_name_H-M   'P 1'
#
loop_
_entity.id
_entity.type
_entity.pdbx_description
1 polymer ?
#
loop_
_entity_poly.entity_id
_entity_poly.type
_entity_poly.pdbx_seq_one_letter_code
_entity_poly.pdbx_strand_id
1 'polypeptide(L)'
;MKRTFKVLNILLILVVVFTLNDNALAYEAGDYEELENIVLEQMRKYNPNFKINYTGSLDNIEEVLKNILKKDIYVNSNVSKVGWEITSNRNSSNININVSYIITPQERMEADKKIDEILSHIIKPYMNDHEKVKAVHDYIVLRGKYDTSFTYYSDYDLLVEGTSVCNGYALLTYNMLNKLNIPVKLVSGTAEGENHIWNMVKLGTHWFHLDTSWNDPLPDKGNISYKYYMLTEKEISMDHTIDEELNIPKSTKRYYDYLKELSYDKLLAETGLDMYDEVNTAKSETELISILSRKIKYRPLKISVRFDKSITQDGINNGMSQLLRNDYISVIEYCITDSDNTGEWSVLDLFIKYKETPEKIIVDFPKKVYNIASEVNFRVYAQYGDMKTDITKDVLIYPYDRNKLNVYNGTLKFKEAGNYNLLFEFQGLNETVSITGLNSEAFKYITDKKPDNYVNVKVYDQYIDFSSVNQWPIIEKGRTMVPLRAVFEVLNCNVKWEESTKSAVVEFGSTKIIIPADSTTAYINGKINTLDVPAKIVNNRIMVPLRFVSEAIDKTVIWDDENKTVLIY
;
A
#
# COMPACT_ATOMS: atom_id res chain seq x y z
N MET A 1 13.64 41.57 55.88
CA MET A 1 14.00 42.23 54.59
C MET A 1 15.37 41.73 54.16
N LYS A 2 15.44 40.69 53.32
CA LYS A 2 16.65 40.27 52.58
C LYS A 2 16.15 39.47 51.37
N ARG A 3 16.17 40.13 50.21
CA ARG A 3 15.85 39.57 48.90
C ARG A 3 16.92 38.54 48.54
N THR A 4 16.54 37.28 48.38
CA THR A 4 17.37 36.25 47.77
C THR A 4 17.32 36.43 46.26
N PHE A 5 18.48 36.77 45.67
CA PHE A 5 18.68 36.77 44.23
C PHE A 5 18.53 35.35 43.70
N LYS A 6 17.53 35.14 42.83
CA LYS A 6 17.46 33.95 41.97
C LYS A 6 18.59 34.06 40.95
N VAL A 7 19.55 33.15 41.02
CA VAL A 7 20.55 32.92 39.98
C VAL A 7 19.81 32.42 38.74
N LEU A 8 19.71 33.28 37.73
CA LEU A 8 19.23 32.93 36.41
C LEU A 8 20.36 32.16 35.72
N ASN A 9 20.27 30.83 35.66
CA ASN A 9 21.14 30.02 34.83
C ASN A 9 20.75 30.28 33.37
N ILE A 10 21.37 31.30 32.77
CA ILE A 10 21.42 31.47 31.32
C ILE A 10 22.30 30.34 30.80
N LEU A 11 21.67 29.27 30.32
CA LEU A 11 22.34 28.26 29.52
C LEU A 11 22.73 28.93 28.21
N LEU A 12 23.97 29.41 28.16
CA LEU A 12 24.60 29.87 26.93
C LEU A 12 24.72 28.64 26.02
N ILE A 13 23.74 28.45 25.12
CA ILE A 13 23.88 27.49 24.03
C ILE A 13 25.01 28.05 23.17
N LEU A 14 26.20 27.51 23.38
CA LEU A 14 27.33 27.67 22.50
C LEU A 14 26.92 27.02 21.19
N VAL A 15 26.33 27.81 20.28
CA VAL A 15 26.21 27.44 18.88
C VAL A 15 27.65 27.39 18.37
N VAL A 16 28.26 26.23 18.49
CA VAL A 16 29.48 25.91 17.75
C VAL A 16 29.03 25.88 16.30
N VAL A 17 29.14 27.03 15.64
CA VAL A 17 29.24 27.08 14.19
C VAL A 17 30.51 26.32 13.89
N PHE A 18 30.39 25.03 13.61
CA PHE A 18 31.42 24.30 12.90
C PHE A 18 31.51 24.97 11.53
N THR A 19 32.41 25.94 11.39
CA THR A 19 33.04 26.20 10.11
C THR A 19 33.78 24.90 9.78
N LEU A 20 33.16 24.06 8.95
CA LEU A 20 33.83 22.91 8.38
C LEU A 20 35.10 23.42 7.71
N ASN A 21 36.24 23.01 8.25
CA ASN A 21 37.52 23.13 7.57
C ASN A 21 37.38 22.46 6.19
N ASP A 22 37.95 23.08 5.15
CA ASP A 22 38.05 22.65 3.75
C ASP A 22 38.85 21.34 3.53
N ASN A 23 38.79 20.39 4.46
CA ASN A 23 39.25 19.03 4.26
C ASN A 23 38.03 18.11 4.24
N ALA A 24 37.18 18.25 3.22
CA ALA A 24 36.35 17.12 2.81
C ALA A 24 37.30 15.95 2.56
N LEU A 25 37.17 14.87 3.33
CA LEU A 25 37.92 13.63 3.11
C LEU A 25 37.70 13.23 1.65
N ALA A 26 38.80 13.12 0.89
CA ALA A 26 38.71 12.63 -0.47
C ALA A 26 38.31 11.15 -0.43
N TYR A 27 37.33 10.77 -1.24
CA TYR A 27 37.01 9.36 -1.48
C TYR A 27 38.13 8.74 -2.32
N GLU A 28 38.37 7.45 -2.19
CA GLU A 28 39.43 6.74 -2.92
C GLU A 28 38.79 5.79 -3.93
N ALA A 29 39.27 5.81 -5.18
CA ALA A 29 38.85 4.88 -6.24
C ALA A 29 40.04 4.41 -7.08
N GLY A 30 40.14 3.10 -7.29
CA GLY A 30 41.18 2.43 -8.07
C GLY A 30 40.79 2.09 -9.50
N ASP A 31 39.49 2.03 -9.79
CA ASP A 31 38.96 1.68 -11.11
C ASP A 31 37.61 2.39 -11.40
N TYR A 32 37.06 2.16 -12.59
CA TYR A 32 35.81 2.81 -13.00
C TYR A 32 34.59 2.37 -12.20
N GLU A 33 34.56 1.13 -11.69
CA GLU A 33 33.43 0.62 -10.92
C GLU A 33 33.38 1.28 -9.54
N GLU A 34 34.54 1.37 -8.86
CA GLU A 34 34.67 2.10 -7.60
C GLU A 34 34.34 3.59 -7.78
N LEU A 35 34.84 4.23 -8.84
CA LEU A 35 34.54 5.62 -9.16
C LEU A 35 33.03 5.82 -9.33
N GLU A 36 32.38 5.00 -10.16
CA GLU A 36 30.94 5.05 -10.41
C GLU A 36 30.12 4.89 -9.14
N ASN A 37 30.44 3.89 -8.33
CA ASN A 37 29.74 3.63 -7.07
C ASN A 37 29.83 4.84 -6.12
N ILE A 38 31.00 5.45 -6.00
CA ILE A 38 31.20 6.64 -5.17
C ILE A 38 30.37 7.81 -5.71
N VAL A 39 30.43 8.08 -7.02
CA VAL A 39 29.67 9.19 -7.64
C VAL A 39 28.17 9.03 -7.40
N LEU A 40 27.63 7.84 -7.67
CA LEU A 40 26.22 7.55 -7.46
C LEU A 40 25.82 7.63 -5.97
N GLU A 41 26.66 7.13 -5.06
CA GLU A 41 26.37 7.20 -3.62
C GLU A 41 26.33 8.65 -3.12
N GLN A 42 27.29 9.49 -3.55
CA GLN A 42 27.30 10.91 -3.20
C GLN A 42 26.10 11.65 -3.79
N MET A 43 25.74 11.32 -5.03
CA MET A 43 24.57 11.92 -5.67
C MET A 43 23.26 11.54 -5.00
N ARG A 44 23.09 10.28 -4.56
CA ARG A 44 21.93 9.84 -3.77
C ARG A 44 21.83 10.53 -2.41
N LYS A 45 22.95 11.02 -1.87
CA LYS A 45 23.00 11.84 -0.64
C LYS A 45 22.79 13.33 -0.91
N TYR A 46 22.50 13.72 -2.16
CA TYR A 46 22.37 15.12 -2.59
C TYR A 46 23.62 15.96 -2.26
N ASN A 47 24.81 15.36 -2.26
CA ASN A 47 26.04 16.08 -1.97
C ASN A 47 26.45 16.94 -3.17
N PRO A 48 26.42 18.29 -3.08
CA PRO A 48 26.68 19.15 -4.23
C PRO A 48 28.14 19.14 -4.65
N ASN A 49 29.09 18.87 -3.74
CA ASN A 49 30.52 18.94 -4.05
C ASN A 49 31.28 17.83 -3.33
N PHE A 50 32.00 17.01 -4.07
CA PHE A 50 32.83 15.96 -3.50
C PHE A 50 34.08 15.69 -4.34
N LYS A 51 35.11 15.19 -3.66
CA LYS A 51 36.43 14.97 -4.21
C LYS A 51 36.78 13.49 -4.16
N ILE A 52 37.30 12.98 -5.27
CA ILE A 52 37.73 11.60 -5.42
C ILE A 52 39.21 11.59 -5.81
N ASN A 53 40.03 10.96 -4.98
CA ASN A 53 41.39 10.58 -5.33
C ASN A 53 41.34 9.28 -6.14
N TYR A 54 41.68 9.40 -7.41
CA TYR A 54 41.55 8.36 -8.42
C TYR A 54 42.92 7.85 -8.85
N THR A 55 43.15 6.55 -8.73
CA THR A 55 44.43 5.90 -9.07
C THR A 55 44.34 5.01 -10.32
N GLY A 56 43.13 4.87 -10.90
CA GLY A 56 42.89 4.10 -12.11
C GLY A 56 43.25 4.82 -13.41
N SER A 57 42.90 4.21 -14.55
CA SER A 57 43.19 4.78 -15.88
C SER A 57 42.31 6.00 -16.18
N LEU A 58 42.91 7.07 -16.69
CA LEU A 58 42.18 8.26 -17.16
C LEU A 58 41.65 8.11 -18.59
N ASP A 59 41.94 7.00 -19.27
CA ASP A 59 41.43 6.77 -20.62
C ASP A 59 39.90 6.82 -20.59
N ASN A 60 39.28 7.55 -21.51
CA ASN A 60 37.81 7.68 -21.59
C ASN A 60 37.09 8.14 -20.29
N ILE A 61 37.80 8.72 -19.31
CA ILE A 61 37.22 9.11 -18.02
C ILE A 61 36.04 10.09 -18.17
N GLU A 62 36.12 10.99 -19.15
CA GLU A 62 35.06 11.92 -19.52
C GLU A 62 33.78 11.20 -19.96
N GLU A 63 33.92 10.12 -20.72
CA GLU A 63 32.79 9.31 -21.18
C GLU A 63 32.21 8.49 -20.03
N VAL A 64 33.07 7.93 -19.17
CA VAL A 64 32.65 7.24 -17.94
C VAL A 64 31.81 8.17 -17.08
N LEU A 65 32.31 9.38 -16.76
CA LEU A 65 31.61 10.37 -15.96
C LEU A 65 30.29 10.82 -16.58
N LYS A 66 30.22 11.00 -17.90
CA LYS A 66 28.97 11.30 -18.62
C LYS A 66 27.95 10.17 -18.54
N ASN A 67 28.41 8.91 -18.63
CA ASN A 67 27.55 7.75 -18.66
C ASN A 67 27.05 7.31 -17.28
N ILE A 68 27.71 7.71 -16.18
CA ILE A 68 27.28 7.38 -14.82
C ILE A 68 25.83 7.81 -14.57
N LEU A 69 25.44 9.03 -14.98
CA LEU A 69 24.07 9.52 -14.76
C LEU A 69 23.03 8.68 -15.51
N LYS A 70 23.35 8.19 -16.71
CA LYS A 70 22.41 7.36 -17.51
C LYS A 70 22.09 6.01 -16.86
N LYS A 71 22.95 5.54 -15.95
CA LYS A 71 22.79 4.23 -15.29
C LYS A 71 21.81 4.24 -14.13
N ASP A 72 21.51 5.40 -13.56
CA ASP A 72 20.59 5.54 -12.44
C ASP A 72 19.56 6.64 -12.74
N ILE A 73 18.39 6.20 -13.23
CA ILE A 73 17.29 7.10 -13.59
C ILE A 73 16.89 7.96 -12.39
N TYR A 74 16.87 7.41 -11.17
CA TYR A 74 16.47 8.17 -9.99
C TYR A 74 17.43 9.33 -9.73
N VAL A 75 18.74 9.06 -9.78
CA VAL A 75 19.75 10.10 -9.62
C VAL A 75 19.63 11.14 -10.74
N ASN A 76 19.56 10.70 -11.99
CA ASN A 76 19.47 11.58 -13.15
C ASN A 76 18.24 12.50 -13.08
N SER A 77 17.09 11.96 -12.65
CA SER A 77 15.84 12.69 -12.44
C SER A 77 15.89 13.77 -11.36
N ASN A 78 16.93 13.78 -10.52
CA ASN A 78 17.11 14.79 -9.46
C ASN A 78 18.22 15.80 -9.77
N VAL A 79 18.97 15.63 -10.86
CA VAL A 79 20.12 16.45 -11.21
C VAL A 79 19.75 17.43 -12.32
N SER A 80 20.00 18.72 -12.10
CA SER A 80 19.83 19.76 -13.12
C SER A 80 21.12 20.04 -13.90
N LYS A 81 22.27 19.87 -13.24
CA LYS A 81 23.59 20.06 -13.87
C LYS A 81 24.66 19.25 -13.14
N VAL A 82 25.58 18.67 -13.89
CA VAL A 82 26.82 18.08 -13.35
C VAL A 82 28.03 18.70 -14.06
N GLY A 83 29.11 18.90 -13.32
CA GLY A 83 30.42 19.27 -13.87
C GLY A 83 31.54 18.64 -13.05
N TRP A 84 32.71 18.48 -13.65
CA TRP A 84 33.87 17.94 -12.97
C TRP A 84 35.16 18.64 -13.41
N GLU A 85 36.15 18.62 -12.51
CA GLU A 85 37.50 19.09 -12.76
C GLU A 85 38.49 17.99 -12.37
N ILE A 86 39.37 17.62 -13.30
CA ILE A 86 40.39 16.59 -13.08
C ILE A 86 41.75 17.27 -12.96
N THR A 87 42.44 17.02 -11.85
CA THR A 87 43.81 17.51 -11.61
C THR A 87 44.74 16.34 -11.31
N SER A 88 45.70 16.10 -12.20
CA SER A 88 46.61 14.96 -12.10
C SER A 88 47.94 15.31 -11.43
N ASN A 89 48.43 14.41 -10.56
CA ASN A 89 49.78 14.41 -10.01
C ASN A 89 50.53 13.13 -10.48
N ARG A 90 51.78 12.93 -10.03
CA ARG A 90 52.62 11.80 -10.51
C ARG A 90 52.07 10.40 -10.19
N ASN A 91 51.21 10.27 -9.18
CA ASN A 91 50.74 8.97 -8.66
C ASN A 91 49.21 8.83 -8.61
N SER A 92 48.45 9.92 -8.69
CA SER A 92 46.99 9.92 -8.64
C SER A 92 46.38 11.16 -9.31
N SER A 93 45.10 11.08 -9.63
CA SER A 93 44.31 12.22 -10.12
C SER A 93 43.23 12.58 -9.12
N ASN A 94 43.03 13.87 -8.88
CA ASN A 94 41.91 14.34 -8.08
C ASN A 94 40.78 14.74 -9.03
N ILE A 95 39.65 14.07 -8.90
CA ILE A 95 38.41 14.37 -9.61
C ILE A 95 37.51 15.13 -8.63
N ASN A 96 37.29 16.41 -8.88
CA ASN A 96 36.34 17.24 -8.14
C ASN A 96 35.03 17.26 -8.91
N ILE A 97 33.93 16.81 -8.30
CA ILE A 97 32.62 16.77 -8.95
C ILE A 97 31.72 17.78 -8.27
N ASN A 98 31.04 18.59 -9.08
CA ASN A 98 30.07 19.59 -8.68
C ASN A 98 28.71 19.23 -9.30
N VAL A 99 27.68 19.13 -8.47
CA VAL A 99 26.33 18.72 -8.86
C VAL A 99 25.34 19.79 -8.41
N SER A 100 24.50 20.24 -9.33
CA SER A 100 23.32 21.03 -9.05
C SER A 100 22.10 20.11 -9.12
N TYR A 101 21.28 20.16 -8.07
CA TYR A 101 20.05 19.38 -7.96
C TYR A 101 18.83 20.24 -8.22
N ILE A 102 17.72 19.60 -8.56
CA ILE A 102 16.41 20.29 -8.67
C ILE A 102 15.80 20.60 -7.29
N ILE A 103 16.27 19.92 -6.24
CA ILE A 103 15.91 20.16 -4.84
C ILE A 103 17.16 20.15 -3.95
N THR A 104 17.09 20.83 -2.81
CA THR A 104 18.13 20.83 -1.79
C THR A 104 18.07 19.58 -0.90
N PRO A 105 19.16 19.22 -0.19
CA PRO A 105 19.13 18.13 0.79
C PRO A 105 18.08 18.32 1.89
N GLN A 106 17.84 19.56 2.29
CA GLN A 106 16.83 19.88 3.31
C GLN A 106 15.41 19.63 2.77
N GLU A 107 15.13 20.02 1.53
CA GLU A 107 13.84 19.75 0.88
C GLU A 107 13.61 18.24 0.69
N ARG A 108 14.65 17.46 0.37
CA ARG A 108 14.55 15.98 0.34
C ARG A 108 14.16 15.40 1.71
N MET A 109 14.80 15.86 2.79
CA MET A 109 14.45 15.43 4.15
C MET A 109 13.01 15.81 4.52
N GLU A 110 12.57 16.99 4.12
CA GLU A 110 11.19 17.45 4.34
C GLU A 110 10.16 16.68 3.51
N ALA A 111 10.47 16.38 2.25
CA ALA A 111 9.67 15.51 1.39
C ALA A 111 9.51 14.11 2.02
N ASP A 112 10.60 13.52 2.50
CA ASP A 112 10.55 12.19 3.12
C ASP A 112 9.69 12.17 4.38
N LYS A 113 9.78 13.21 5.21
CA LYS A 113 8.93 13.37 6.39
C LYS A 113 7.46 13.52 6.01
N LYS A 114 7.15 14.35 5.00
CA LYS A 114 5.78 14.51 4.47
C LYS A 114 5.25 13.18 3.94
N ILE A 115 6.07 12.41 3.22
CA ILE A 115 5.69 11.09 2.73
C ILE A 115 5.36 10.16 3.92
N ASP A 116 6.20 10.11 4.95
CA ASP A 116 5.95 9.27 6.13
C ASP A 116 4.63 9.66 6.83
N GLU A 117 4.38 10.96 6.98
CA GLU A 117 3.12 11.48 7.52
C GLU A 117 1.94 11.05 6.63
N ILE A 118 1.99 11.26 5.33
CA ILE A 118 0.93 10.87 4.39
C ILE A 118 0.65 9.36 4.45
N LEU A 119 1.70 8.54 4.36
CA LEU A 119 1.60 7.09 4.39
C LEU A 119 0.96 6.61 5.69
N SER A 120 1.25 7.23 6.84
CA SER A 120 0.60 6.88 8.11
C SER A 120 -0.93 7.12 8.10
N HIS A 121 -1.41 8.07 7.29
CA HIS A 121 -2.84 8.36 7.17
C HIS A 121 -3.52 7.44 6.16
N ILE A 122 -2.90 7.21 4.99
CA ILE A 122 -3.54 6.50 3.88
C ILE A 122 -3.32 4.98 3.91
N ILE A 123 -2.24 4.50 4.54
CA ILE A 123 -1.93 3.07 4.63
C ILE A 123 -2.36 2.50 5.98
N LYS A 124 -2.98 1.32 5.95
CA LYS A 124 -3.39 0.58 7.16
C LYS A 124 -2.64 -0.75 7.25
N PRO A 125 -2.33 -1.26 8.47
CA PRO A 125 -1.54 -2.47 8.64
C PRO A 125 -2.11 -3.73 7.98
N TYR A 126 -3.42 -3.75 7.72
CA TYR A 126 -4.13 -4.87 7.10
C TYR A 126 -4.25 -4.78 5.58
N MET A 127 -3.86 -3.66 4.96
CA MET A 127 -3.94 -3.51 3.51
C MET A 127 -2.97 -4.46 2.84
N ASN A 128 -3.43 -5.15 1.79
CA ASN A 128 -2.53 -5.88 0.91
C ASN A 128 -1.80 -4.92 -0.04
N ASP A 129 -0.75 -5.39 -0.72
CA ASP A 129 0.10 -4.52 -1.54
C ASP A 129 -0.66 -3.88 -2.73
N HIS A 130 -1.68 -4.53 -3.27
CA HIS A 130 -2.51 -3.93 -4.33
C HIS A 130 -3.31 -2.73 -3.82
N GLU A 131 -3.88 -2.84 -2.62
CA GLU A 131 -4.60 -1.74 -1.98
C GLU A 131 -3.66 -0.59 -1.63
N LYS A 132 -2.45 -0.90 -1.15
CA LYS A 132 -1.44 0.13 -0.85
C LYS A 132 -1.04 0.90 -2.10
N VAL A 133 -0.78 0.20 -3.21
CA VAL A 133 -0.43 0.84 -4.48
C VAL A 133 -1.57 1.72 -4.98
N LYS A 134 -2.83 1.24 -4.91
CA LYS A 134 -3.99 2.05 -5.26
C LYS A 134 -4.12 3.29 -4.35
N ALA A 135 -3.94 3.14 -3.04
CA ALA A 135 -4.02 4.26 -2.11
C ALA A 135 -2.94 5.33 -2.40
N VAL A 136 -1.72 4.92 -2.73
CA VAL A 136 -0.64 5.82 -3.17
C VAL A 136 -1.01 6.53 -4.47
N HIS A 137 -1.42 5.76 -5.49
CA HIS A 137 -1.86 6.30 -6.78
C HIS A 137 -2.98 7.33 -6.61
N ASP A 138 -4.06 6.96 -5.93
CA ASP A 138 -5.25 7.80 -5.77
C ASP A 138 -4.91 9.08 -4.99
N TYR A 139 -4.05 8.98 -3.97
CA TYR A 139 -3.59 10.15 -3.23
C TYR A 139 -2.84 11.13 -4.13
N ILE A 140 -1.90 10.63 -4.94
CA ILE A 140 -1.08 11.46 -5.84
C ILE A 140 -1.98 12.12 -6.88
N VAL A 141 -2.85 11.35 -7.55
CA VAL A 141 -3.73 11.86 -8.62
C VAL A 141 -4.77 12.85 -8.09
N LEU A 142 -5.33 12.65 -6.89
CA LEU A 142 -6.32 13.57 -6.33
C LEU A 142 -5.73 14.88 -5.77
N ARG A 143 -4.43 14.93 -5.51
CA ARG A 143 -3.76 16.08 -4.87
C ARG A 143 -2.79 16.79 -5.79
N GLY A 144 -2.32 16.11 -6.82
CA GLY A 144 -1.48 16.68 -7.85
C GLY A 144 -2.30 17.36 -8.92
N LYS A 145 -1.67 18.32 -9.57
CA LYS A 145 -2.11 18.92 -10.82
C LYS A 145 -0.94 18.98 -11.79
N TYR A 146 -1.08 18.39 -12.96
CA TYR A 146 -0.02 18.38 -13.96
C TYR A 146 0.38 19.81 -14.37
N ASP A 147 1.68 20.11 -14.31
CA ASP A 147 2.24 21.41 -14.67
C ASP A 147 2.52 21.50 -16.18
N THR A 148 1.70 22.29 -16.89
CA THR A 148 1.90 22.57 -18.32
C THR A 148 2.81 23.78 -18.58
N SER A 149 3.25 24.48 -17.53
CA SER A 149 4.20 25.60 -17.64
C SER A 149 5.66 25.14 -17.62
N PHE A 150 5.92 23.90 -17.22
CA PHE A 150 7.27 23.33 -17.07
C PHE A 150 8.14 24.14 -16.10
N THR A 151 7.57 24.49 -14.95
CA THR A 151 8.24 25.21 -13.85
C THR A 151 8.57 24.27 -12.69
N TYR A 152 7.72 23.28 -12.43
CA TYR A 152 7.81 22.37 -11.27
C TYR A 152 8.17 20.96 -11.74
N TYR A 153 9.23 20.36 -11.18
CA TYR A 153 9.83 19.14 -11.71
C TYR A 153 10.03 18.03 -10.68
N SER A 154 9.97 18.34 -9.39
CA SER A 154 10.32 17.40 -8.32
C SER A 154 9.09 16.82 -7.63
N ASP A 155 9.28 15.70 -6.91
CA ASP A 155 8.25 15.17 -6.01
C ASP A 155 7.99 16.11 -4.82
N TYR A 156 8.99 16.91 -4.42
CA TYR A 156 8.82 17.96 -3.42
C TYR A 156 7.86 19.06 -3.90
N ASP A 157 8.00 19.53 -5.14
CA ASP A 157 7.07 20.51 -5.73
C ASP A 157 5.64 19.97 -5.71
N LEU A 158 5.46 18.70 -6.11
CA LEU A 158 4.16 18.04 -6.09
C LEU A 158 3.57 17.93 -4.67
N LEU A 159 4.41 17.68 -3.67
CA LEU A 159 4.01 17.57 -2.25
C LEU A 159 3.70 18.92 -1.59
N VAL A 160 4.32 20.00 -2.04
CA VAL A 160 4.25 21.32 -1.38
C VAL A 160 3.34 22.28 -2.13
N GLU A 161 3.55 22.40 -3.44
CA GLU A 161 2.78 23.30 -4.32
C GLU A 161 1.58 22.61 -4.95
N GLY A 162 1.53 21.27 -4.90
CA GLY A 162 0.44 20.48 -5.50
C GLY A 162 0.54 20.38 -7.02
N THR A 163 1.70 20.68 -7.62
CA THR A 163 1.87 20.66 -9.07
C THR A 163 3.29 20.25 -9.49
N SER A 164 3.41 19.50 -10.58
CA SER A 164 4.69 19.08 -11.17
C SER A 164 4.47 18.51 -12.58
N VAL A 165 5.54 18.39 -13.37
CA VAL A 165 5.58 17.56 -14.58
C VAL A 165 5.74 16.06 -14.24
N CYS A 166 5.75 15.20 -15.27
CA CYS A 166 5.88 13.74 -15.18
C CYS A 166 6.99 13.26 -14.24
N ASN A 167 8.14 13.95 -14.19
CA ASN A 167 9.25 13.62 -13.30
C ASN A 167 8.86 13.59 -11.82
N GLY A 168 8.17 14.63 -11.32
CA GLY A 168 7.76 14.67 -9.91
C GLY A 168 6.70 13.61 -9.57
N TYR A 169 5.79 13.30 -10.49
CA TYR A 169 4.80 12.22 -10.32
C TYR A 169 5.48 10.85 -10.22
N ALA A 170 6.41 10.54 -11.13
CA ALA A 170 7.12 9.27 -11.16
C ALA A 170 8.04 9.11 -9.93
N LEU A 171 8.72 10.18 -9.51
CA LEU A 171 9.56 10.21 -8.31
C LEU A 171 8.74 10.06 -7.03
N LEU A 172 7.59 10.74 -6.91
CA LEU A 172 6.75 10.64 -5.73
C LEU A 172 6.21 9.20 -5.57
N THR A 173 5.71 8.62 -6.66
CA THR A 173 5.26 7.23 -6.69
C THR A 173 6.38 6.27 -6.30
N TYR A 174 7.58 6.46 -6.87
CA TYR A 174 8.76 5.65 -6.55
C TYR A 174 9.13 5.74 -5.06
N ASN A 175 9.21 6.95 -4.50
CA ASN A 175 9.59 7.17 -3.11
C ASN A 175 8.55 6.61 -2.12
N MET A 176 7.26 6.82 -2.40
CA MET A 176 6.16 6.30 -1.57
C MET A 176 6.14 4.76 -1.57
N LEU A 177 6.26 4.11 -2.73
CA LEU A 177 6.22 2.65 -2.82
C LEU A 177 7.46 1.98 -2.22
N ASN A 178 8.65 2.58 -2.36
CA ASN A 178 9.86 2.07 -1.70
C ASN A 178 9.74 2.11 -0.17
N LYS A 179 9.19 3.17 0.42
CA LYS A 179 8.93 3.25 1.87
C LYS A 179 7.94 2.19 2.36
N LEU A 180 7.09 1.68 1.47
CA LEU A 180 6.18 0.56 1.75
C LEU A 180 6.80 -0.82 1.49
N ASN A 181 8.08 -0.88 1.09
CA ASN A 181 8.78 -2.08 0.66
C ASN A 181 8.11 -2.80 -0.52
N ILE A 182 7.42 -2.04 -1.38
CA ILE A 182 6.81 -2.56 -2.61
C ILE A 182 7.80 -2.35 -3.75
N PRO A 183 8.28 -3.40 -4.43
CA PRO A 183 9.30 -3.24 -5.46
C PRO A 183 8.78 -2.39 -6.61
N VAL A 184 9.48 -1.28 -6.87
CA VAL A 184 9.16 -0.29 -7.90
C VAL A 184 10.41 0.07 -8.69
N LYS A 185 10.25 0.35 -9.98
CA LYS A 185 11.29 0.85 -10.89
C LYS A 185 10.78 2.11 -11.58
N LEU A 186 11.71 3.01 -11.91
CA LEU A 186 11.46 4.09 -12.87
C LEU A 186 11.69 3.55 -14.29
N VAL A 187 10.94 4.08 -15.25
CA VAL A 187 11.08 3.81 -16.68
C VAL A 187 11.15 5.15 -17.40
N SER A 188 12.17 5.33 -18.22
CA SER A 188 12.29 6.47 -19.14
C SER A 188 11.99 6.04 -20.58
N GLY A 189 11.54 7.01 -21.37
CA GLY A 189 11.16 6.78 -22.75
C GLY A 189 10.49 7.99 -23.35
N THR A 190 9.56 7.75 -24.27
CA THR A 190 8.69 8.77 -24.84
C THR A 190 7.22 8.38 -24.74
N ALA A 191 6.34 9.38 -24.72
CA ALA A 191 4.90 9.21 -24.81
C ALA A 191 4.35 10.24 -25.80
N GLU A 192 3.60 9.78 -26.81
CA GLU A 192 3.18 10.61 -27.96
C GLU A 192 4.34 11.37 -28.65
N GLY A 193 5.57 10.86 -28.55
CA GLY A 193 6.77 11.43 -29.16
C GLY A 193 7.56 12.43 -28.30
N GLU A 194 7.05 12.77 -27.11
CA GLU A 194 7.74 13.64 -26.15
C GLU A 194 8.44 12.82 -25.06
N ASN A 195 9.56 13.33 -24.53
CA ASN A 195 10.30 12.66 -23.44
C ASN A 195 9.40 12.48 -22.21
N HIS A 196 9.42 11.27 -21.64
CA HIS A 196 8.54 10.90 -20.55
C HIS A 196 9.19 9.95 -19.54
N ILE A 197 8.64 9.94 -18.33
CA ILE A 197 9.08 9.07 -17.25
C ILE A 197 7.88 8.58 -16.44
N TRP A 198 7.86 7.29 -16.13
CA TRP A 198 6.80 6.64 -15.35
C TRP A 198 7.37 5.49 -14.50
N ASN A 199 6.51 4.64 -13.95
CA ASN A 199 6.90 3.57 -13.04
C ASN A 199 6.55 2.16 -13.56
N MET A 200 7.26 1.17 -13.03
CA MET A 200 6.80 -0.22 -12.98
C MET A 200 6.71 -0.71 -11.54
N VAL A 201 5.65 -1.42 -11.20
CA VAL A 201 5.39 -1.93 -9.86
C VAL A 201 5.28 -3.45 -9.89
N LYS A 202 5.91 -4.12 -8.93
CA LYS A 202 5.82 -5.58 -8.78
C LYS A 202 4.73 -5.94 -7.77
N LEU A 203 3.76 -6.76 -8.18
CA LEU A 203 2.71 -7.30 -7.34
C LEU A 203 2.72 -8.84 -7.44
N GLY A 204 3.05 -9.50 -6.33
CA GLY A 204 3.36 -10.93 -6.31
C GLY A 204 4.56 -11.26 -7.21
N THR A 205 4.35 -12.10 -8.22
CA THR A 205 5.38 -12.48 -9.19
C THR A 205 5.38 -11.64 -10.47
N HIS A 206 4.44 -10.71 -10.62
CA HIS A 206 4.19 -9.99 -11.87
C HIS A 206 4.61 -8.51 -11.76
N TRP A 207 5.12 -7.96 -12.86
CA TRP A 207 5.41 -6.53 -13.01
C TRP A 207 4.37 -5.88 -13.90
N PHE A 208 4.01 -4.63 -13.59
CA PHE A 208 3.02 -3.83 -14.30
C PHE A 208 3.52 -2.40 -14.48
N HIS A 209 3.22 -1.76 -15.61
CA HIS A 209 3.47 -0.33 -15.79
C HIS A 209 2.41 0.50 -15.08
N LEU A 210 2.84 1.60 -14.46
CA LEU A 210 1.99 2.56 -13.81
C LEU A 210 2.46 3.96 -14.21
N ASP A 211 1.59 4.71 -14.87
CA ASP A 211 1.82 6.13 -15.13
C ASP A 211 0.79 6.96 -14.37
N THR A 212 1.24 7.51 -13.24
CA THR A 212 0.42 8.37 -12.39
C THR A 212 0.18 9.74 -13.02
N SER A 213 1.05 10.20 -13.91
CA SER A 213 0.93 11.51 -14.55
C SER A 213 -0.12 11.52 -15.65
N TRP A 214 -0.23 10.44 -16.43
CA TRP A 214 -1.30 10.27 -17.43
C TRP A 214 -2.62 9.74 -16.84
N ASN A 215 -2.63 9.43 -15.54
CA ASN A 215 -3.84 9.18 -14.77
C ASN A 215 -4.41 10.44 -14.09
N ASP A 216 -3.67 11.56 -14.12
CA ASP A 216 -4.17 12.89 -13.72
C ASP A 216 -4.88 13.55 -14.92
N PRO A 217 -6.23 13.67 -14.92
CA PRO A 217 -6.96 14.13 -16.08
C PRO A 217 -6.77 15.64 -16.34
N LEU A 218 -6.57 16.01 -17.61
CA LEU A 218 -6.52 17.40 -18.05
C LEU A 218 -7.84 17.83 -18.75
N PRO A 219 -8.42 19.01 -18.40
CA PRO A 219 -8.09 19.83 -17.24
C PRO A 219 -8.43 19.10 -15.94
N ASP A 220 -7.70 19.43 -14.86
CA ASP A 220 -7.97 18.86 -13.53
C ASP A 220 -9.42 19.12 -13.13
N LYS A 221 -10.12 18.03 -12.83
CA LYS A 221 -11.54 17.98 -12.44
C LYS A 221 -11.74 17.38 -11.05
N GLY A 222 -10.66 17.12 -10.30
CA GLY A 222 -10.71 16.40 -9.02
C GLY A 222 -11.18 14.95 -9.15
N ASN A 223 -10.97 14.33 -10.30
CA ASN A 223 -11.35 12.95 -10.62
C ASN A 223 -10.11 12.11 -10.90
N ILE A 224 -10.21 10.80 -10.68
CA ILE A 224 -9.11 9.85 -10.93
C ILE A 224 -9.35 9.12 -12.25
N SER A 225 -8.32 9.07 -13.11
CA SER A 225 -8.27 8.13 -14.24
C SER A 225 -7.49 6.87 -13.84
N TYR A 226 -7.87 5.74 -14.42
CA TYR A 226 -7.13 4.47 -14.28
C TYR A 226 -6.66 3.95 -15.65
N LYS A 227 -6.65 4.80 -16.68
CA LYS A 227 -6.30 4.41 -18.05
C LYS A 227 -4.90 3.81 -18.15
N TYR A 228 -3.94 4.36 -17.40
CA TYR A 228 -2.54 3.92 -17.33
C TYR A 228 -2.20 3.24 -15.99
N TYR A 229 -3.18 2.58 -15.39
CA TYR A 229 -3.03 1.86 -14.12
C TYR A 229 -2.75 0.36 -14.35
N MET A 230 -1.56 -0.07 -13.96
CA MET A 230 -1.12 -1.49 -13.97
C MET A 230 -1.22 -2.16 -15.35
N LEU A 231 -0.65 -1.52 -16.36
CA LEU A 231 -0.67 -2.00 -17.75
C LEU A 231 0.38 -3.07 -18.03
N THR A 232 0.08 -3.94 -18.98
CA THR A 232 1.07 -4.80 -19.64
C THR A 232 1.94 -4.00 -20.61
N GLU A 233 3.07 -4.59 -21.01
CA GLU A 233 3.95 -4.07 -22.06
C GLU A 233 3.15 -3.77 -23.35
N LYS A 234 2.29 -4.72 -23.77
CA LYS A 234 1.47 -4.57 -24.97
C LYS A 234 0.51 -3.38 -24.87
N GLU A 235 -0.03 -3.12 -23.67
CA GLU A 235 -1.02 -2.07 -23.45
C GLU A 235 -0.34 -0.69 -23.35
N ILE A 236 0.79 -0.57 -22.63
CA ILE A 236 1.53 0.71 -22.51
C ILE A 236 2.19 1.10 -23.85
N SER A 237 2.67 0.13 -24.64
CA SER A 237 3.33 0.40 -25.93
C SER A 237 2.41 0.90 -27.05
N MET A 238 1.13 1.14 -26.78
CA MET A 238 0.22 1.73 -27.76
C MET A 238 0.54 3.20 -28.05
N ASP A 239 1.03 3.92 -27.03
CA ASP A 239 1.34 5.35 -27.09
C ASP A 239 2.64 5.71 -26.35
N HIS A 240 3.25 4.78 -25.61
CA HIS A 240 4.57 4.92 -25.01
C HIS A 240 5.63 4.10 -25.75
N THR A 241 6.87 4.60 -25.76
CA THR A 241 8.05 3.86 -26.20
C THR A 241 9.08 3.87 -25.09
N ILE A 242 9.64 2.71 -24.75
CA ILE A 242 10.67 2.58 -23.70
C ILE A 242 12.04 2.78 -24.33
N ASP A 243 12.93 3.48 -23.63
CA ASP A 243 14.32 3.66 -24.08
C ASP A 243 15.01 2.30 -24.28
N GLU A 244 15.62 2.09 -25.45
CA GLU A 244 16.21 0.80 -25.85
C GLU A 244 17.32 0.31 -24.91
N GLU A 245 17.99 1.24 -24.21
CA GLU A 245 19.09 0.95 -23.28
C GLU A 245 18.61 0.41 -21.92
N LEU A 246 17.30 0.49 -21.63
CA LEU A 246 16.74 0.08 -20.35
C LEU A 246 16.51 -1.43 -20.25
N ASN A 247 17.21 -2.06 -19.31
CA ASN A 247 16.93 -3.44 -18.92
C ASN A 247 15.86 -3.50 -17.82
N ILE A 248 14.61 -3.64 -18.23
CA ILE A 248 13.45 -3.75 -17.34
C ILE A 248 12.81 -5.14 -17.37
N PRO A 249 12.17 -5.57 -16.27
CA PRO A 249 11.41 -6.82 -16.26
C PRO A 249 10.21 -6.74 -17.22
N LYS A 250 9.85 -7.86 -17.84
CA LYS A 250 8.69 -7.92 -18.74
C LYS A 250 7.37 -7.81 -17.98
N SER A 251 6.43 -7.06 -18.53
CA SER A 251 5.04 -7.02 -18.07
C SER A 251 4.09 -7.73 -19.03
N THR A 252 3.67 -8.96 -18.70
CA THR A 252 2.86 -9.80 -19.61
C THR A 252 1.52 -10.24 -19.07
N LYS A 253 1.36 -10.27 -17.74
CA LYS A 253 0.10 -10.67 -17.09
C LYS A 253 -0.84 -9.47 -17.10
N ARG A 254 -2.05 -9.61 -17.63
CA ARG A 254 -3.05 -8.53 -17.56
C ARG A 254 -3.53 -8.40 -16.12
N TYR A 255 -3.62 -7.16 -15.64
CA TYR A 255 -3.95 -6.90 -14.25
C TYR A 255 -5.38 -7.33 -13.90
N TYR A 256 -6.31 -7.16 -14.84
CA TYR A 256 -7.67 -7.71 -14.73
C TYR A 256 -7.66 -9.22 -14.42
N ASP A 257 -6.97 -10.02 -15.23
CA ASP A 257 -6.92 -11.48 -15.06
C ASP A 257 -6.30 -11.86 -13.70
N TYR A 258 -5.30 -11.10 -13.27
CA TYR A 258 -4.64 -11.32 -11.98
C TYR A 258 -5.57 -11.01 -10.79
N LEU A 259 -6.31 -9.90 -10.83
CA LEU A 259 -7.30 -9.57 -9.80
C LEU A 259 -8.44 -10.59 -9.74
N LYS A 260 -8.86 -11.16 -10.88
CA LYS A 260 -9.85 -12.25 -10.92
C LYS A 260 -9.33 -13.51 -10.24
N GLU A 261 -8.09 -13.91 -10.49
CA GLU A 261 -7.45 -15.05 -9.81
C GLU A 261 -7.39 -14.85 -8.29
N LEU A 262 -7.13 -13.62 -7.84
CA LEU A 262 -7.10 -13.26 -6.42
C LEU A 262 -8.50 -13.05 -5.81
N SER A 263 -9.57 -13.05 -6.61
CA SER A 263 -10.93 -12.72 -6.18
C SER A 263 -11.07 -11.30 -5.59
N TYR A 264 -10.33 -10.33 -6.14
CA TYR A 264 -10.29 -8.93 -5.68
C TYR A 264 -11.34 -8.06 -6.39
N ASP A 265 -12.62 -8.43 -6.24
CA ASP A 265 -13.76 -7.79 -6.95
C ASP A 265 -13.92 -6.29 -6.62
N LYS A 266 -13.50 -5.87 -5.43
CA LYS A 266 -13.47 -4.45 -5.04
C LYS A 266 -12.56 -3.63 -5.95
N LEU A 267 -11.32 -4.09 -6.08
CA LEU A 267 -10.32 -3.40 -6.89
C LEU A 267 -10.77 -3.35 -8.35
N LEU A 268 -11.34 -4.45 -8.86
CA LEU A 268 -11.91 -4.48 -10.21
C LEU A 268 -12.97 -3.40 -10.43
N ALA A 269 -13.91 -3.24 -9.48
CA ALA A 269 -14.96 -2.24 -9.58
C ALA A 269 -14.42 -0.81 -9.44
N GLU A 270 -13.58 -0.55 -8.44
CA GLU A 270 -13.06 0.80 -8.16
C GLU A 270 -12.15 1.34 -9.27
N THR A 271 -11.38 0.46 -9.93
CA THR A 271 -10.53 0.86 -11.06
C THR A 271 -11.24 0.76 -12.41
N GLY A 272 -12.53 0.41 -12.43
CA GLY A 272 -13.33 0.21 -13.65
C GLY A 272 -12.90 -0.99 -14.52
N LEU A 273 -12.02 -1.86 -14.01
CA LEU A 273 -11.56 -3.06 -14.71
C LEU A 273 -12.62 -4.17 -14.76
N ASP A 274 -13.67 -4.08 -13.95
CA ASP A 274 -14.79 -5.02 -14.05
C ASP A 274 -15.49 -4.96 -15.43
N MET A 275 -15.31 -3.89 -16.21
CA MET A 275 -15.81 -3.80 -17.59
C MET A 275 -15.31 -4.93 -18.50
N TYR A 276 -14.16 -5.55 -18.19
CA TYR A 276 -13.60 -6.67 -18.94
C TYR A 276 -14.31 -8.01 -18.67
N ASP A 277 -15.21 -8.08 -17.67
CA ASP A 277 -16.09 -9.23 -17.53
C ASP A 277 -17.05 -9.29 -18.74
N GLU A 278 -17.26 -10.48 -19.31
CA GLU A 278 -18.18 -10.65 -20.45
C GLU A 278 -19.60 -10.16 -20.12
N VAL A 279 -20.04 -10.33 -18.86
CA VAL A 279 -21.35 -9.83 -18.40
C VAL A 279 -21.46 -8.31 -18.42
N ASN A 280 -20.34 -7.60 -18.54
CA ASN A 280 -20.22 -6.14 -18.63
C ASN A 280 -19.81 -5.67 -20.04
N THR A 281 -19.81 -6.56 -21.04
CA THR A 281 -19.55 -6.23 -22.45
C THR A 281 -20.85 -6.27 -23.26
N ALA A 282 -21.24 -5.13 -23.82
CA ALA A 282 -22.47 -4.98 -24.59
C ALA A 282 -22.23 -5.21 -26.09
N LYS A 283 -22.87 -6.24 -26.66
CA LYS A 283 -22.83 -6.50 -28.11
C LYS A 283 -24.00 -5.89 -28.87
N SER A 284 -24.98 -5.36 -28.14
CA SER A 284 -26.16 -4.70 -28.69
C SER A 284 -26.67 -3.62 -27.76
N GLU A 285 -27.52 -2.73 -28.27
CA GLU A 285 -28.17 -1.69 -27.46
C GLU A 285 -28.99 -2.27 -26.30
N THR A 286 -29.66 -3.41 -26.51
CA THR A 286 -30.45 -4.08 -25.46
C THR A 286 -29.54 -4.61 -24.35
N GLU A 287 -28.39 -5.18 -24.70
CA GLU A 287 -27.39 -5.61 -23.73
C GLU A 287 -26.80 -4.42 -22.98
N LEU A 288 -26.50 -3.32 -23.66
CA LEU A 288 -26.03 -2.08 -23.03
C LEU A 288 -27.02 -1.60 -21.96
N ILE A 289 -28.30 -1.48 -22.30
CA ILE A 289 -29.36 -1.06 -21.36
C ILE A 289 -29.45 -2.02 -20.16
N SER A 290 -29.36 -3.32 -20.41
CA SER A 290 -29.41 -4.35 -19.36
C SER A 290 -28.23 -4.24 -18.40
N ILE A 291 -27.01 -4.07 -18.93
CA ILE A 291 -25.78 -3.89 -18.16
C ILE A 291 -25.86 -2.62 -17.32
N LEU A 292 -26.25 -1.50 -17.94
CA LEU A 292 -26.43 -0.22 -17.26
C LEU A 292 -27.46 -0.32 -16.12
N SER A 293 -28.61 -0.95 -16.38
CA SER A 293 -29.68 -1.16 -15.39
C SER A 293 -29.23 -2.07 -14.23
N ARG A 294 -28.35 -3.04 -14.49
CA ARG A 294 -27.77 -3.88 -13.45
C ARG A 294 -26.72 -3.13 -12.63
N LYS A 295 -25.84 -2.37 -13.28
CA LYS A 295 -24.75 -1.63 -12.62
C LYS A 295 -25.24 -0.44 -11.80
N ILE A 296 -26.37 0.18 -12.18
CA ILE A 296 -26.97 1.29 -11.41
C ILE A 296 -27.62 0.86 -10.09
N LYS A 297 -27.89 -0.45 -9.89
CA LYS A 297 -28.63 -0.98 -8.74
C LYS A 297 -28.11 -0.48 -7.39
N TYR A 298 -26.79 -0.40 -7.23
CA TYR A 298 -26.15 0.00 -5.98
C TYR A 298 -25.75 1.48 -5.95
N ARG A 299 -26.25 2.26 -6.91
CA ARG A 299 -26.04 3.69 -7.04
C ARG A 299 -24.55 4.10 -7.03
N PRO A 300 -23.70 3.52 -7.90
CA PRO A 300 -22.30 3.94 -8.01
C PRO A 300 -22.19 5.36 -8.59
N LEU A 301 -21.11 6.08 -8.29
CA LEU A 301 -20.84 7.37 -8.94
C LEU A 301 -20.29 7.22 -10.36
N LYS A 302 -19.69 6.06 -10.66
CA LYS A 302 -19.10 5.75 -11.96
C LYS A 302 -19.54 4.38 -12.45
N ILE A 303 -19.86 4.27 -13.73
CA ILE A 303 -20.10 2.99 -14.40
C ILE A 303 -19.24 2.94 -15.65
N SER A 304 -18.41 1.91 -15.78
CA SER A 304 -17.66 1.60 -17.00
C SER A 304 -18.24 0.36 -17.68
N VAL A 305 -18.48 0.46 -18.99
CA VAL A 305 -19.03 -0.61 -19.84
C VAL A 305 -18.26 -0.65 -21.15
N ARG A 306 -17.91 -1.85 -21.61
CA ARG A 306 -17.43 -2.05 -22.98
C ARG A 306 -18.59 -2.28 -23.91
N PHE A 307 -18.49 -1.77 -25.13
CA PHE A 307 -19.55 -1.98 -26.09
C PHE A 307 -19.04 -2.09 -27.52
N ASP A 308 -19.78 -2.82 -28.33
CA ASP A 308 -19.48 -3.03 -29.75
C ASP A 308 -19.56 -1.72 -30.52
N LYS A 309 -18.61 -1.47 -31.41
CA LYS A 309 -18.51 -0.24 -32.21
C LYS A 309 -19.74 0.00 -33.12
N SER A 310 -20.58 -1.01 -33.33
CA SER A 310 -21.85 -0.89 -34.06
C SER A 310 -22.97 -0.20 -33.27
N ILE A 311 -22.87 -0.09 -31.94
CA ILE A 311 -23.89 0.62 -31.16
C ILE A 311 -23.77 2.13 -31.45
N THR A 312 -24.86 2.70 -31.96
CA THR A 312 -24.89 4.10 -32.38
C THR A 312 -25.02 5.05 -31.19
N GLN A 313 -24.69 6.32 -31.44
CA GLN A 313 -24.91 7.40 -30.48
C GLN A 313 -26.37 7.48 -30.01
N ASP A 314 -27.35 7.19 -30.87
CA ASP A 314 -28.76 7.14 -30.52
C ASP A 314 -29.08 5.98 -29.55
N GLY A 315 -28.46 4.81 -29.75
CA GLY A 315 -28.60 3.69 -28.83
C GLY A 315 -28.01 3.98 -27.46
N ILE A 316 -26.87 4.68 -27.42
CA ILE A 316 -26.27 5.18 -26.17
C ILE A 316 -27.20 6.19 -25.50
N ASN A 317 -27.74 7.15 -26.26
CA ASN A 317 -28.69 8.14 -25.75
C ASN A 317 -29.98 7.50 -25.20
N ASN A 318 -30.48 6.43 -25.84
CA ASN A 318 -31.59 5.65 -25.30
C ASN A 318 -31.21 4.97 -23.99
N GLY A 319 -30.02 4.36 -23.91
CA GLY A 319 -29.47 3.81 -22.67
C GLY A 319 -29.45 4.81 -21.51
N MET A 320 -28.93 6.02 -21.75
CA MET A 320 -28.95 7.10 -20.76
C MET A 320 -30.37 7.53 -20.40
N SER A 321 -31.27 7.63 -21.38
CA SER A 321 -32.67 8.00 -21.16
C SER A 321 -33.41 6.97 -20.30
N GLN A 322 -33.12 5.68 -20.45
CA GLN A 322 -33.67 4.62 -19.60
C GLN A 322 -33.14 4.73 -18.16
N LEU A 323 -31.85 4.99 -17.99
CA LEU A 323 -31.28 5.21 -16.66
C LEU A 323 -31.92 6.42 -15.97
N LEU A 324 -32.10 7.55 -16.66
CA LEU A 324 -32.73 8.76 -16.13
C LEU A 324 -34.20 8.58 -15.68
N ARG A 325 -34.85 7.45 -16.02
CA ARG A 325 -36.17 7.10 -15.45
C ARG A 325 -36.11 6.74 -13.97
N ASN A 326 -34.93 6.41 -13.45
CA ASN A 326 -34.71 6.27 -12.02
C ASN A 326 -34.84 7.64 -11.37
N ASP A 327 -35.89 7.83 -10.58
CA ASP A 327 -36.28 9.10 -9.99
C ASP A 327 -35.22 9.70 -9.05
N TYR A 328 -34.31 8.89 -8.52
CA TYR A 328 -33.20 9.31 -7.67
C TYR A 328 -31.97 9.85 -8.44
N ILE A 329 -31.90 9.70 -9.77
CA ILE A 329 -30.79 10.23 -10.59
C ILE A 329 -31.10 11.68 -10.99
N SER A 330 -30.11 12.57 -10.83
CA SER A 330 -30.22 13.97 -11.25
C SER A 330 -29.58 14.23 -12.60
N VAL A 331 -28.36 13.74 -12.80
CA VAL A 331 -27.57 13.97 -14.02
C VAL A 331 -26.78 12.71 -14.36
N ILE A 332 -26.69 12.41 -15.66
CA ILE A 332 -25.72 11.44 -16.19
C ILE A 332 -24.85 12.20 -17.18
N GLU A 333 -23.58 12.33 -16.84
CA GLU A 333 -22.52 12.72 -17.76
C GLU A 333 -21.86 11.45 -18.27
N TYR A 334 -21.39 11.44 -19.52
CA TYR A 334 -20.64 10.30 -20.02
C TYR A 334 -19.58 10.73 -21.03
N CYS A 335 -18.54 9.92 -21.15
CA CYS A 335 -17.59 10.00 -22.23
C CYS A 335 -17.45 8.63 -22.91
N ILE A 336 -17.08 8.68 -24.19
CA ILE A 336 -16.80 7.49 -24.99
C ILE A 336 -15.33 7.53 -25.34
N THR A 337 -14.65 6.41 -25.11
CA THR A 337 -13.32 6.16 -25.65
C THR A 337 -13.49 5.20 -26.82
N ASP A 338 -12.99 5.59 -27.99
CA ASP A 338 -13.18 4.85 -29.25
C ASP A 338 -12.60 3.43 -29.22
N SER A 339 -11.59 3.21 -28.39
CA SER A 339 -10.96 1.91 -28.26
C SER A 339 -10.46 1.70 -26.85
N ASP A 340 -10.75 0.52 -26.33
CA ASP A 340 -10.18 0.00 -25.12
C ASP A 340 -8.73 -0.48 -25.32
N ASN A 341 -8.10 -0.97 -24.26
CA ASN A 341 -6.71 -1.43 -24.34
C ASN A 341 -6.50 -2.69 -25.23
N THR A 342 -7.56 -3.32 -25.77
CA THR A 342 -7.42 -4.34 -26.83
C THR A 342 -7.58 -3.78 -28.24
N GLY A 343 -8.12 -2.57 -28.40
CA GLY A 343 -8.45 -1.96 -29.69
C GLY A 343 -9.78 -2.42 -30.29
N GLU A 344 -10.44 -3.40 -29.67
CA GLU A 344 -11.60 -4.10 -30.23
C GLU A 344 -12.92 -3.42 -29.87
N TRP A 345 -13.02 -2.87 -28.66
CA TRP A 345 -14.27 -2.39 -28.08
C TRP A 345 -14.22 -0.89 -27.83
N SER A 346 -15.34 -0.20 -27.95
CA SER A 346 -15.46 1.15 -27.38
C SER A 346 -15.71 1.03 -25.87
N VAL A 347 -15.25 2.03 -25.12
CA VAL A 347 -15.51 2.14 -23.67
C VAL A 347 -16.46 3.29 -23.42
N LEU A 348 -17.50 3.03 -22.65
CA LEU A 348 -18.46 4.01 -22.19
C LEU A 348 -18.27 4.19 -20.68
N ASP A 349 -17.82 5.37 -20.28
CA ASP A 349 -17.70 5.78 -18.87
C ASP A 349 -18.82 6.75 -18.53
N LEU A 350 -19.69 6.38 -17.59
CA LEU A 350 -20.74 7.23 -17.05
C LEU A 350 -20.32 7.79 -15.70
N PHE A 351 -20.64 9.05 -15.47
CA PHE A 351 -20.55 9.75 -14.21
C PHE A 351 -21.95 10.17 -13.78
N ILE A 352 -22.38 9.68 -12.63
CA ILE A 352 -23.78 9.79 -12.18
C ILE A 352 -23.84 10.71 -10.98
N LYS A 353 -24.71 11.71 -11.06
CA LYS A 353 -25.10 12.54 -9.92
C LYS A 353 -26.50 12.13 -9.47
N TYR A 354 -26.69 12.05 -8.17
CA TYR A 354 -27.98 11.73 -7.56
C TYR A 354 -28.68 13.01 -7.12
N LYS A 355 -30.02 13.00 -7.05
CA LYS A 355 -30.81 14.17 -6.61
C LYS A 355 -30.55 14.52 -5.16
N GLU A 356 -30.40 13.49 -4.34
CA GLU A 356 -30.11 13.60 -2.91
C GLU A 356 -28.96 12.66 -2.57
N THR A 357 -27.83 13.25 -2.19
CA THR A 357 -26.70 12.50 -1.62
C THR A 357 -26.83 12.54 -0.10
N PRO A 358 -26.72 11.39 0.61
CA PRO A 358 -26.75 11.40 2.06
C PRO A 358 -25.60 12.24 2.63
N GLU A 359 -25.73 12.72 3.86
CA GLU A 359 -24.62 13.35 4.57
C GLU A 359 -23.58 12.32 5.00
N LYS A 360 -24.05 11.11 5.35
CA LYS A 360 -23.22 9.96 5.73
C LYS A 360 -24.01 8.66 5.65
N ILE A 361 -23.26 7.56 5.64
CA ILE A 361 -23.77 6.22 5.85
C ILE A 361 -23.52 5.85 7.32
N ILE A 362 -24.50 5.23 7.96
CA ILE A 362 -24.38 4.68 9.31
C ILE A 362 -24.52 3.17 9.22
N VAL A 363 -23.45 2.47 9.56
CA VAL A 363 -23.46 1.01 9.64
C VAL A 363 -23.68 0.62 11.10
N ASP A 364 -24.77 -0.08 11.36
CA ASP A 364 -25.18 -0.51 12.68
C ASP A 364 -24.84 -1.99 12.89
N PHE A 365 -23.90 -2.22 13.81
CA PHE A 365 -23.52 -3.53 14.32
C PHE A 365 -23.73 -3.58 15.83
N PRO A 366 -24.43 -4.60 16.38
CA PRO A 366 -24.58 -4.74 17.83
C PRO A 366 -23.25 -4.92 18.59
N LYS A 367 -22.22 -5.47 17.94
CA LYS A 367 -20.87 -5.71 18.50
C LYS A 367 -19.83 -5.54 17.38
N LYS A 368 -18.54 -5.43 17.70
CA LYS A 368 -17.46 -5.45 16.69
C LYS A 368 -16.64 -6.75 16.69
N VAL A 369 -17.04 -7.71 17.53
CA VAL A 369 -16.37 -9.01 17.66
C VAL A 369 -17.41 -10.11 17.60
N TYR A 370 -17.16 -11.12 16.76
CA TYR A 370 -18.11 -12.16 16.46
C TYR A 370 -17.48 -13.54 16.36
N ASN A 371 -18.30 -14.55 16.63
CA ASN A 371 -17.93 -15.95 16.49
C ASN A 371 -17.98 -16.32 14.99
N ILE A 372 -16.92 -16.95 14.49
CA ILE A 372 -16.84 -17.38 13.09
C ILE A 372 -17.93 -18.39 12.71
N ALA A 373 -18.45 -19.17 13.66
CA ALA A 373 -19.56 -20.10 13.41
C ALA A 373 -20.92 -19.40 13.35
N SER A 374 -21.01 -18.11 13.74
CA SER A 374 -22.26 -17.36 13.82
C SER A 374 -22.48 -16.45 12.62
N GLU A 375 -23.76 -16.29 12.29
CA GLU A 375 -24.22 -15.26 11.36
C GLU A 375 -24.40 -13.94 12.10
N VAL A 376 -23.91 -12.87 11.50
CA VAL A 376 -23.89 -11.53 12.07
C VAL A 376 -24.80 -10.63 11.26
N ASN A 377 -25.87 -10.17 11.90
CA ASN A 377 -26.77 -9.22 11.27
C ASN A 377 -26.23 -7.80 11.40
N PHE A 378 -26.43 -7.01 10.36
CA PHE A 378 -26.14 -5.59 10.33
C PHE A 378 -27.26 -4.83 9.64
N ARG A 379 -27.32 -3.53 9.88
CA ARG A 379 -28.17 -2.61 9.13
C ARG A 379 -27.37 -1.43 8.65
N VAL A 380 -27.77 -0.89 7.51
CA VAL A 380 -27.13 0.28 6.93
C VAL A 380 -28.18 1.35 6.69
N TYR A 381 -27.89 2.56 7.14
CA TYR A 381 -28.77 3.70 7.01
C TYR A 381 -28.07 4.83 6.26
N ALA A 382 -28.77 5.43 5.30
CA ALA A 382 -28.40 6.72 4.72
C ALA A 382 -29.05 7.83 5.56
N GLN A 383 -28.25 8.82 5.99
CA GLN A 383 -28.76 9.97 6.74
C GLN A 383 -28.93 11.20 5.83
N TYR A 384 -30.13 11.79 5.85
CA TYR A 384 -30.50 13.01 5.13
C TYR A 384 -31.09 14.01 6.13
N GLY A 385 -30.26 14.92 6.67
CA GLY A 385 -30.64 15.73 7.82
C GLY A 385 -31.08 14.86 9.01
N ASP A 386 -32.31 15.05 9.48
CA ASP A 386 -32.90 14.27 10.57
C ASP A 386 -33.50 12.92 10.13
N MET A 387 -33.63 12.69 8.82
CA MET A 387 -34.22 11.46 8.28
C MET A 387 -33.16 10.37 8.11
N LYS A 388 -33.51 9.13 8.47
CA LYS A 388 -32.71 7.94 8.18
C LYS A 388 -33.50 6.96 7.30
N THR A 389 -32.88 6.55 6.21
CA THR A 389 -33.46 5.57 5.28
C THR A 389 -32.66 4.27 5.35
N ASP A 390 -33.33 3.13 5.55
CA ASP A 390 -32.68 1.81 5.51
C ASP A 390 -32.28 1.49 4.06
N ILE A 391 -30.97 1.36 3.85
CA ILE A 391 -30.35 1.07 2.54
C ILE A 391 -29.61 -0.27 2.57
N THR A 392 -29.90 -1.14 3.54
CA THR A 392 -29.17 -2.40 3.75
C THR A 392 -29.11 -3.28 2.49
N LYS A 393 -30.14 -3.21 1.63
CA LYS A 393 -30.22 -4.00 0.39
C LYS A 393 -29.56 -3.34 -0.83
N ASP A 394 -29.25 -2.05 -0.71
CA ASP A 394 -28.81 -1.19 -1.81
C ASP A 394 -27.34 -0.78 -1.66
N VAL A 395 -26.67 -1.21 -0.59
CA VAL A 395 -25.26 -0.92 -0.32
C VAL A 395 -24.36 -1.94 -1.03
N LEU A 396 -23.28 -1.46 -1.63
CA LEU A 396 -22.18 -2.33 -2.03
C LEU A 396 -21.34 -2.66 -0.80
N ILE A 397 -21.08 -3.94 -0.63
CA ILE A 397 -20.20 -4.43 0.43
C ILE A 397 -19.07 -5.14 -0.24
N TYR A 398 -17.88 -4.61 -0.01
CA TYR A 398 -16.66 -5.18 -0.51
C TYR A 398 -15.94 -5.90 0.63
N PRO A 399 -16.16 -7.21 0.82
CA PRO A 399 -15.25 -8.00 1.63
C PRO A 399 -13.91 -8.09 0.89
N TYR A 400 -12.81 -7.75 1.55
CA TYR A 400 -11.48 -7.84 0.94
C TYR A 400 -11.09 -9.27 0.52
N ASP A 401 -11.67 -10.27 1.18
CA ASP A 401 -11.46 -11.67 0.85
C ASP A 401 -12.78 -12.45 0.93
N ARG A 402 -13.40 -12.68 -0.24
CA ARG A 402 -14.63 -13.49 -0.36
C ARG A 402 -14.43 -14.96 0.03
N ASN A 403 -13.18 -15.45 0.03
CA ASN A 403 -12.88 -16.80 0.49
C ASN A 403 -13.03 -16.90 2.01
N LYS A 404 -12.89 -15.79 2.74
CA LYS A 404 -12.96 -15.75 4.22
C LYS A 404 -14.27 -15.22 4.79
N LEU A 405 -15.10 -14.59 3.97
CA LEU A 405 -16.35 -13.99 4.41
C LEU A 405 -17.44 -14.16 3.36
N ASN A 406 -18.58 -14.69 3.79
CA ASN A 406 -19.79 -14.61 3.00
C ASN A 406 -20.61 -13.39 3.41
N VAL A 407 -21.04 -12.60 2.43
CA VAL A 407 -21.92 -11.45 2.62
C VAL A 407 -23.24 -11.75 1.96
N TYR A 408 -24.31 -11.64 2.75
CA TYR A 408 -25.69 -11.77 2.33
C TYR A 408 -26.46 -10.53 2.76
N ASN A 409 -27.65 -10.36 2.22
CA ASN A 409 -28.50 -9.19 2.41
C ASN A 409 -28.78 -8.87 3.90
N GLY A 410 -27.93 -8.04 4.53
CA GLY A 410 -27.99 -7.72 5.96
C GLY A 410 -27.30 -8.72 6.90
N THR A 411 -26.57 -9.71 6.38
CA THR A 411 -25.92 -10.75 7.19
C THR A 411 -24.50 -11.07 6.72
N LEU A 412 -23.58 -11.28 7.66
CA LEU A 412 -22.21 -11.73 7.43
C LEU A 412 -21.97 -13.11 8.04
N LYS A 413 -21.18 -13.95 7.38
CA LYS A 413 -20.69 -15.23 7.94
C LYS A 413 -19.20 -15.39 7.68
N PHE A 414 -18.43 -15.28 8.75
CA PHE A 414 -16.97 -15.45 8.71
C PHE A 414 -16.61 -16.93 8.55
N LYS A 415 -15.51 -17.21 7.85
CA LYS A 415 -15.00 -18.57 7.66
C LYS A 415 -13.70 -18.82 8.41
N GLU A 416 -13.00 -17.76 8.81
CA GLU A 416 -11.72 -17.81 9.51
C GLU A 416 -11.68 -16.77 10.63
N ALA A 417 -10.73 -16.93 11.57
CA ALA A 417 -10.46 -15.88 12.53
C ALA A 417 -9.63 -14.78 11.84
N GLY A 418 -9.98 -13.51 12.04
CA GLY A 418 -9.42 -12.40 11.27
C GLY A 418 -9.95 -11.05 11.70
N ASN A 419 -9.16 -10.02 11.41
CA ASN A 419 -9.70 -8.68 11.22
C ASN A 419 -10.30 -8.58 9.82
N TYR A 420 -11.56 -8.20 9.75
CA TYR A 420 -12.30 -7.96 8.54
C TYR A 420 -12.64 -6.48 8.46
N ASN A 421 -12.09 -5.82 7.45
CA ASN A 421 -12.46 -4.45 7.15
C ASN A 421 -13.49 -4.51 6.03
N LEU A 422 -14.70 -4.04 6.30
CA LEU A 422 -15.77 -4.05 5.33
C LEU A 422 -16.01 -2.63 4.89
N LEU A 423 -15.80 -2.38 3.61
CA LEU A 423 -16.21 -1.13 2.99
C LEU A 423 -17.68 -1.25 2.60
N PHE A 424 -18.48 -0.36 3.15
CA PHE A 424 -19.86 -0.11 2.75
C PHE A 424 -19.86 1.13 1.86
N GLU A 425 -20.32 0.97 0.63
CA GLU A 425 -20.42 2.06 -0.34
C GLU A 425 -21.87 2.29 -0.77
N PHE A 426 -22.28 3.55 -0.76
CA PHE A 426 -23.54 3.99 -1.34
C PHE A 426 -23.42 5.43 -1.85
N GLN A 427 -23.67 5.64 -3.14
CA GLN A 427 -23.55 6.97 -3.78
C GLN A 427 -22.18 7.62 -3.58
N GLY A 428 -21.11 6.81 -3.56
CA GLY A 428 -19.73 7.24 -3.35
C GLY A 428 -19.39 7.67 -1.92
N LEU A 429 -20.36 7.62 -0.99
CA LEU A 429 -20.05 7.66 0.42
C LEU A 429 -19.55 6.29 0.85
N ASN A 430 -18.51 6.32 1.66
CA ASN A 430 -17.77 5.15 2.07
C ASN A 430 -17.73 5.11 3.60
N GLU A 431 -18.17 4.01 4.19
CA GLU A 431 -17.99 3.73 5.61
C GLU A 431 -17.22 2.42 5.75
N THR A 432 -16.07 2.47 6.44
CA THR A 432 -15.28 1.27 6.70
C THR A 432 -15.54 0.80 8.13
N VAL A 433 -15.99 -0.44 8.27
CA VAL A 433 -16.15 -1.07 9.57
C VAL A 433 -15.10 -2.16 9.75
N SER A 434 -14.26 -2.00 10.77
CA SER A 434 -13.39 -3.06 11.27
C SER A 434 -14.16 -3.97 12.21
N ILE A 435 -14.13 -5.26 11.93
CA ILE A 435 -14.83 -6.31 12.68
C ILE A 435 -13.86 -7.46 12.88
N THR A 436 -13.89 -8.07 14.06
CA THR A 436 -13.07 -9.23 14.37
C THR A 436 -13.90 -10.50 14.38
N GLY A 437 -13.59 -11.43 13.48
CA GLY A 437 -14.06 -12.80 13.54
C GLY A 437 -13.09 -13.62 14.40
N LEU A 438 -13.60 -14.33 15.40
CA LEU A 438 -12.81 -15.20 16.28
C LEU A 438 -13.41 -16.60 16.39
N ASN A 439 -12.58 -17.56 16.79
CA ASN A 439 -13.06 -18.90 17.14
C ASN A 439 -14.19 -18.82 18.19
N SER A 440 -15.20 -19.69 18.06
CA SER A 440 -16.26 -19.88 19.05
C SER A 440 -15.80 -19.98 20.50
N GLU A 441 -14.64 -20.59 20.75
CA GLU A 441 -14.09 -20.76 22.10
C GLU A 441 -13.37 -19.50 22.60
N ALA A 442 -13.02 -18.58 21.70
CA ALA A 442 -12.23 -17.38 21.99
C ALA A 442 -12.91 -16.45 22.99
N PHE A 443 -14.26 -16.39 23.00
CA PHE A 443 -15.04 -15.54 23.90
C PHE A 443 -14.82 -15.83 25.39
N LYS A 444 -14.21 -16.98 25.72
CA LYS A 444 -13.80 -17.31 27.11
C LYS A 444 -12.56 -16.55 27.56
N TYR A 445 -11.73 -16.08 26.63
CA TYR A 445 -10.38 -15.58 26.91
C TYR A 445 -10.12 -14.18 26.34
N ILE A 446 -11.15 -13.46 25.88
CA ILE A 446 -10.97 -12.11 25.30
C ILE A 446 -11.65 -11.03 26.13
N THR A 447 -11.12 -9.82 26.03
CA THR A 447 -11.65 -8.62 26.69
C THR A 447 -11.32 -7.37 25.88
N ASP A 448 -12.26 -6.42 25.88
CA ASP A 448 -12.03 -5.08 25.31
C ASP A 448 -11.14 -4.22 26.23
N LYS A 449 -11.00 -4.60 27.50
CA LYS A 449 -10.20 -3.86 28.48
C LYS A 449 -8.77 -4.35 28.47
N LYS A 450 -7.83 -3.43 28.21
CA LYS A 450 -6.40 -3.69 28.41
C LYS A 450 -6.15 -4.17 29.84
N PRO A 451 -5.60 -5.38 30.05
CA PRO A 451 -5.23 -5.82 31.38
C PRO A 451 -4.09 -4.97 31.97
N ASP A 452 -4.12 -4.73 33.27
CA ASP A 452 -3.06 -4.00 33.98
C ASP A 452 -1.90 -4.95 34.31
N ASN A 453 -1.10 -5.26 33.28
CA ASN A 453 0.05 -6.16 33.37
C ASN A 453 1.24 -5.64 32.58
N TYR A 454 2.43 -6.08 32.98
CA TYR A 454 3.70 -5.67 32.35
C TYR A 454 3.80 -6.08 30.87
N VAL A 455 3.19 -7.21 30.50
CA VAL A 455 3.11 -7.66 29.11
C VAL A 455 1.71 -8.15 28.81
N ASN A 456 1.14 -7.61 27.75
CA ASN A 456 -0.19 -7.98 27.26
C ASN A 456 -0.08 -8.61 25.88
N VAL A 457 -1.12 -9.35 25.50
CA VAL A 457 -1.28 -9.90 24.16
C VAL A 457 -2.60 -9.42 23.62
N LYS A 458 -2.55 -8.89 22.40
CA LYS A 458 -3.72 -8.48 21.64
C LYS A 458 -3.75 -9.30 20.36
N VAL A 459 -4.78 -10.12 20.21
CA VAL A 459 -5.06 -10.84 18.97
C VAL A 459 -6.09 -10.03 18.22
N TYR A 460 -5.72 -9.55 17.03
CA TYR A 460 -6.53 -8.62 16.27
C TYR A 460 -6.84 -7.34 17.08
N ASP A 461 -8.11 -7.03 17.31
CA ASP A 461 -8.52 -5.89 18.15
C ASP A 461 -8.82 -6.26 19.62
N GLN A 462 -8.69 -7.53 20.01
CA GLN A 462 -9.06 -8.03 21.33
C GLN A 462 -7.87 -8.38 22.22
N TYR A 463 -7.89 -7.94 23.47
CA TYR A 463 -6.92 -8.39 24.46
C TYR A 463 -7.24 -9.79 24.92
N ILE A 464 -6.21 -10.56 25.24
CA ILE A 464 -6.36 -11.85 25.90
C ILE A 464 -6.48 -11.64 27.41
N ASP A 465 -7.57 -12.11 28.01
CA ASP A 465 -7.79 -12.16 29.45
C ASP A 465 -7.13 -13.42 30.05
N PHE A 466 -5.87 -13.27 30.45
CA PHE A 466 -5.11 -14.35 31.07
C PHE A 466 -5.53 -14.66 32.52
N SER A 467 -6.37 -13.84 33.15
CA SER A 467 -6.86 -14.11 34.50
C SER A 467 -7.70 -15.39 34.54
N SER A 468 -8.47 -15.63 33.48
CA SER A 468 -9.30 -16.82 33.28
C SER A 468 -8.50 -18.13 33.25
N VAL A 469 -7.22 -18.08 32.84
CA VAL A 469 -6.32 -19.24 32.77
C VAL A 469 -5.30 -19.28 33.91
N ASN A 470 -5.32 -18.29 34.80
CA ASN A 470 -4.44 -18.12 35.95
C ASN A 470 -2.94 -18.19 35.61
N GLN A 471 -2.54 -17.64 34.46
CA GLN A 471 -1.15 -17.57 34.05
C GLN A 471 -0.92 -16.43 33.07
N TRP A 472 -0.23 -15.38 33.51
CA TRP A 472 0.12 -14.23 32.66
C TRP A 472 1.33 -14.52 31.76
N PRO A 473 1.50 -13.76 30.66
CA PRO A 473 2.74 -13.75 29.88
C PRO A 473 3.96 -13.36 30.73
N ILE A 474 5.12 -13.87 30.37
CA ILE A 474 6.41 -13.52 31.02
C ILE A 474 7.46 -13.20 29.96
N ILE A 475 8.41 -12.33 30.28
CA ILE A 475 9.59 -12.11 29.43
C ILE A 475 10.74 -12.95 29.97
N GLU A 476 11.33 -13.75 29.09
CA GLU A 476 12.52 -14.54 29.37
C GLU A 476 13.53 -14.35 28.25
N LYS A 477 14.76 -13.95 28.60
CA LYS A 477 15.85 -13.72 27.63
C LYS A 477 15.43 -12.84 26.43
N GLY A 478 14.61 -11.82 26.67
CA GLY A 478 14.10 -10.92 25.63
C GLY A 478 13.04 -11.54 24.71
N ARG A 479 12.36 -12.61 25.15
CA ARG A 479 11.23 -13.23 24.45
C ARG A 479 9.99 -13.27 25.32
N THR A 480 8.84 -12.94 24.73
CA THR A 480 7.54 -13.06 25.39
C THR A 480 7.06 -14.50 25.33
N MET A 481 6.94 -15.13 26.50
CA MET A 481 6.41 -16.47 26.69
C MET A 481 4.94 -16.39 27.10
N VAL A 482 4.08 -17.19 26.48
CA VAL A 482 2.62 -17.14 26.70
C VAL A 482 2.00 -18.52 26.95
N PRO A 483 0.89 -18.62 27.70
CA PRO A 483 0.12 -19.85 27.78
C PRO A 483 -0.43 -20.20 26.39
N LEU A 484 0.07 -21.29 25.82
CA LEU A 484 -0.17 -21.65 24.41
C LEU A 484 -1.67 -21.64 24.06
N ARG A 485 -2.48 -22.37 24.82
CA ARG A 485 -3.91 -22.54 24.52
C ARG A 485 -4.67 -21.20 24.48
N ALA A 486 -4.42 -20.32 25.46
CA ALA A 486 -5.15 -19.06 25.62
C ALA A 486 -4.96 -18.09 24.43
N VAL A 487 -3.82 -18.15 23.76
CA VAL A 487 -3.52 -17.28 22.60
C VAL A 487 -3.93 -17.96 21.29
N PHE A 488 -3.58 -19.23 21.10
CA PHE A 488 -3.68 -19.86 19.78
C PHE A 488 -5.07 -20.45 19.46
N GLU A 489 -5.90 -20.79 20.46
CA GLU A 489 -7.31 -21.14 20.19
C GLU A 489 -8.11 -19.95 19.64
N VAL A 490 -7.78 -18.72 20.07
CA VAL A 490 -8.38 -17.48 19.56
C VAL A 490 -8.07 -17.30 18.08
N LEU A 491 -6.88 -17.71 17.65
CA LEU A 491 -6.42 -17.75 16.26
C LEU A 491 -6.89 -19.01 15.49
N ASN A 492 -7.93 -19.70 16.00
CA ASN A 492 -8.52 -20.88 15.38
C ASN A 492 -7.60 -22.11 15.30
N CYS A 493 -6.52 -22.16 16.11
CA CYS A 493 -5.68 -23.34 16.21
C CYS A 493 -6.33 -24.40 17.10
N ASN A 494 -6.20 -25.67 16.71
CA ASN A 494 -6.55 -26.80 17.56
C ASN A 494 -5.35 -27.15 18.43
N VAL A 495 -5.46 -26.95 19.75
CA VAL A 495 -4.38 -27.17 20.71
C VAL A 495 -4.66 -28.42 21.54
N LYS A 496 -3.77 -29.41 21.45
CA LYS A 496 -3.84 -30.67 22.19
C LYS A 496 -2.58 -30.88 23.03
N TRP A 497 -2.72 -31.60 24.14
CA TRP A 497 -1.60 -32.06 24.95
C TRP A 497 -1.43 -33.56 24.72
N GLU A 498 -0.23 -33.97 24.33
CA GLU A 498 0.14 -35.37 24.19
C GLU A 498 0.95 -35.80 25.41
N GLU A 499 0.33 -36.62 26.25
CA GLU A 499 0.88 -37.01 27.55
C GLU A 499 2.06 -37.97 27.41
N SER A 500 2.03 -38.86 26.40
CA SER A 500 3.09 -39.86 26.18
C SER A 500 4.44 -39.23 25.83
N THR A 501 4.42 -38.07 25.17
CA THR A 501 5.62 -37.35 24.71
C THR A 501 5.81 -36.02 25.43
N LYS A 502 4.98 -35.71 26.43
CA LYS A 502 4.97 -34.42 27.15
C LYS A 502 5.06 -33.23 26.21
N SER A 503 4.24 -33.25 25.16
CA SER A 503 4.32 -32.29 24.07
C SER A 503 2.98 -31.61 23.83
N ALA A 504 3.01 -30.32 23.53
CA ALA A 504 1.87 -29.65 22.94
C ALA A 504 1.85 -29.84 21.43
N VAL A 505 0.66 -30.08 20.90
CA VAL A 505 0.40 -30.19 19.45
C VAL A 505 -0.54 -29.06 19.06
N VAL A 506 -0.12 -28.25 18.10
CA VAL A 506 -0.90 -27.17 17.51
C VAL A 506 -1.17 -27.52 16.05
N GLU A 507 -2.44 -27.55 15.65
CA GLU A 507 -2.87 -27.80 14.28
C GLU A 507 -3.59 -26.55 13.75
N PHE A 508 -3.14 -26.01 12.61
CA PHE A 508 -3.73 -24.86 11.93
C PHE A 508 -3.61 -25.04 10.41
N GLY A 509 -4.75 -25.18 9.72
CA GLY A 509 -4.75 -25.50 8.28
C GLY A 509 -3.95 -26.77 7.99
N SER A 510 -2.94 -26.67 7.14
CA SER A 510 -1.98 -27.74 6.82
C SER A 510 -0.77 -27.79 7.76
N THR A 511 -0.62 -26.80 8.65
CA THR A 511 0.52 -26.68 9.56
C THR A 511 0.28 -27.45 10.85
N LYS A 512 1.23 -28.30 11.20
CA LYS A 512 1.29 -29.02 12.48
C LYS A 512 2.58 -28.66 13.21
N ILE A 513 2.44 -28.14 14.42
CA ILE A 513 3.55 -27.77 15.31
C ILE A 513 3.55 -28.71 16.52
N ILE A 514 4.68 -29.34 16.80
CA ILE A 514 4.88 -30.17 18.00
C ILE A 514 5.94 -29.51 18.87
N ILE A 515 5.60 -29.23 20.13
CA ILE A 515 6.44 -28.52 21.08
C ILE A 515 6.55 -29.35 22.36
N PRO A 516 7.63 -30.15 22.49
CA PRO A 516 7.96 -30.82 23.74
C PRO A 516 8.22 -29.82 24.87
N ALA A 517 7.75 -30.14 26.07
CA ALA A 517 8.10 -29.38 27.27
C ALA A 517 9.59 -29.50 27.59
N ASP A 518 10.12 -28.44 28.20
CA ASP A 518 11.51 -28.32 28.68
C ASP A 518 12.56 -28.53 27.58
N SER A 519 12.20 -28.22 26.33
CA SER A 519 13.03 -28.40 25.14
C SER A 519 13.13 -27.11 24.33
N THR A 520 14.29 -26.89 23.71
CA THR A 520 14.49 -25.87 22.66
C THR A 520 14.18 -26.40 21.27
N THR A 521 13.83 -27.68 21.13
CA THR A 521 13.49 -28.29 19.84
C THR A 521 11.98 -28.30 19.66
N ALA A 522 11.51 -27.76 18.54
CA ALA A 522 10.13 -27.88 18.09
C ALA A 522 10.10 -28.45 16.67
N TYR A 523 8.95 -28.96 16.24
CA TYR A 523 8.78 -29.55 14.91
C TYR A 523 7.66 -28.84 14.18
N ILE A 524 7.93 -28.30 12.99
CA ILE A 524 6.92 -27.74 12.08
C ILE A 524 6.83 -28.66 10.88
N ASN A 525 5.67 -29.30 10.68
CA ASN A 525 5.44 -30.28 9.61
C ASN A 525 6.52 -31.37 9.56
N GLY A 526 6.95 -31.83 10.74
CA GLY A 526 8.00 -32.85 10.92
C GLY A 526 9.45 -32.33 10.80
N LYS A 527 9.66 -31.09 10.36
CA LYS A 527 11.00 -30.49 10.29
C LYS A 527 11.42 -29.90 11.64
N ILE A 528 12.65 -30.19 12.04
CA ILE A 528 13.25 -29.66 13.26
C ILE A 528 13.44 -28.14 13.14
N ASN A 529 13.00 -27.42 14.17
CA ASN A 529 13.19 -25.99 14.36
C ASN A 529 13.67 -25.74 15.79
N THR A 530 14.42 -24.65 15.99
CA THR A 530 14.95 -24.29 17.31
C THR A 530 14.18 -23.11 17.88
N LEU A 531 13.82 -23.20 19.16
CA LEU A 531 13.24 -22.13 19.94
C LEU A 531 14.35 -21.29 20.57
N ASP A 532 14.22 -19.96 20.52
CA ASP A 532 15.13 -19.03 21.20
C ASP A 532 15.15 -19.22 22.73
N VAL A 533 14.03 -19.66 23.28
CA VAL A 533 13.84 -19.97 24.70
C VAL A 533 13.05 -21.29 24.79
N PRO A 534 13.46 -22.26 25.63
CA PRO A 534 12.77 -23.54 25.72
C PRO A 534 11.31 -23.35 26.14
N ALA A 535 10.43 -24.18 25.57
CA ALA A 535 9.07 -24.29 26.10
C ALA A 535 9.12 -24.86 27.52
N LYS A 536 8.23 -24.42 28.41
CA LYS A 536 8.27 -24.85 29.82
C LYS A 536 6.89 -24.91 30.44
N ILE A 537 6.71 -25.73 31.46
CA ILE A 537 5.46 -25.81 32.20
C ILE A 537 5.51 -24.86 33.40
N VAL A 538 4.58 -23.91 33.47
CA VAL A 538 4.39 -22.99 34.60
C VAL A 538 2.92 -23.03 35.01
N ASN A 539 2.63 -23.22 36.30
CA ASN A 539 1.27 -23.30 36.82
C ASN A 539 0.35 -24.26 36.03
N ASN A 540 0.88 -25.43 35.66
CA ASN A 540 0.17 -26.44 34.86
C ASN A 540 -0.29 -25.93 33.48
N ARG A 541 0.46 -25.01 32.89
CA ARG A 541 0.30 -24.48 31.54
C ARG A 541 1.63 -24.55 30.82
N ILE A 542 1.62 -25.01 29.57
CA ILE A 542 2.80 -24.91 28.71
C ILE A 542 2.93 -23.47 28.21
N MET A 543 4.09 -22.90 28.49
CA MET A 543 4.53 -21.58 28.07
C MET A 543 5.45 -21.73 26.87
N VAL A 544 5.19 -20.98 25.80
CA VAL A 544 5.96 -21.04 24.55
C VAL A 544 6.37 -19.65 24.09
N PRO A 545 7.46 -19.49 23.32
CA PRO A 545 7.78 -18.22 22.68
C PRO A 545 6.65 -17.85 21.71
N LEU A 546 5.95 -16.74 21.98
CA LEU A 546 4.78 -16.32 21.21
C LEU A 546 5.12 -16.18 19.72
N ARG A 547 6.21 -15.47 19.42
CA ARG A 547 6.63 -15.16 18.05
C ARG A 547 6.83 -16.43 17.21
N PHE A 548 7.46 -17.46 17.78
CA PHE A 548 7.73 -18.71 17.06
C PHE A 548 6.44 -19.38 16.58
N VAL A 549 5.46 -19.53 17.47
CA VAL A 549 4.21 -20.22 17.11
C VAL A 549 3.36 -19.35 16.20
N SER A 550 3.33 -18.02 16.40
CA SER A 550 2.62 -17.09 15.51
C SER A 550 3.17 -17.07 14.08
N GLU A 551 4.49 -16.92 13.91
CA GLU A 551 5.11 -16.88 12.57
C GLU A 551 5.00 -18.23 11.86
N ALA A 552 5.01 -19.35 12.60
CA ALA A 552 4.82 -20.68 12.04
C ALA A 552 3.41 -20.91 11.45
N ILE A 553 2.42 -20.12 11.85
CA ILE A 553 1.05 -20.13 11.29
C ILE A 553 0.78 -18.89 10.42
N ASP A 554 1.85 -18.31 9.86
CA ASP A 554 1.82 -17.16 8.95
C ASP A 554 1.17 -15.90 9.56
N LYS A 555 1.35 -15.69 10.88
CA LYS A 555 0.87 -14.49 11.59
C LYS A 555 1.98 -13.47 11.81
N THR A 556 1.60 -12.20 11.66
CA THR A 556 2.51 -11.07 11.89
C THR A 556 2.52 -10.70 13.38
N VAL A 557 3.73 -10.52 13.94
CA VAL A 557 3.92 -10.17 15.36
C VAL A 557 4.65 -8.85 15.52
N ILE A 558 3.96 -7.86 16.11
CA ILE A 558 4.46 -6.51 16.36
C ILE A 558 4.55 -6.28 17.87
N TRP A 559 5.63 -5.66 18.33
CA TRP A 559 5.73 -5.16 19.69
C TRP A 559 5.31 -3.69 19.73
N ASP A 560 4.25 -3.40 20.46
CA ASP A 560 3.84 -2.04 20.81
C ASP A 560 4.48 -1.69 22.15
N ASP A 561 5.55 -0.88 22.08
CA ASP A 561 6.32 -0.52 23.26
C ASP A 561 5.59 0.48 24.17
N GLU A 562 4.77 1.37 23.62
CA GLU A 562 3.98 2.33 24.38
C GLU A 562 2.95 1.58 25.24
N ASN A 563 2.28 0.60 24.64
CA ASN A 563 1.27 -0.18 25.35
C ASN A 563 1.82 -1.42 26.05
N LYS A 564 3.10 -1.73 25.91
CA LYS A 564 3.72 -3.00 26.39
C LYS A 564 2.90 -4.22 25.97
N THR A 565 2.54 -4.26 24.69
CA THR A 565 1.60 -5.23 24.15
C THR A 565 2.17 -5.89 22.91
N VAL A 566 2.08 -7.22 22.86
CA VAL A 566 2.34 -7.98 21.64
C VAL A 566 1.06 -8.00 20.80
N LEU A 567 1.12 -7.47 19.58
CA LEU A 567 0.03 -7.47 18.61
C LEU A 567 0.21 -8.65 17.65
N ILE A 568 -0.85 -9.43 17.43
CA ILE A 568 -0.88 -10.55 16.48
C ILE A 568 -1.97 -10.30 15.44
N TYR A 569 -1.61 -10.37 14.15
CA TYR A 569 -2.50 -10.20 12.98
C TYR A 569 -2.39 -11.38 12.02
#